data_AF-A0A844IA98-F1
#
_entry.id   AF-A0A844IA98-F1
#
_cell.length_a   1.000
_cell.length_b   1.000
_cell.length_c   1.000
_cell.angle_alpha   90.00
_cell.angle_beta   90.00
_cell.angle_gamma   90.00
#
_symmetry.space_group_name_H-M   'P 1'
#
loop_
_entity.id
_entity.type
_entity.pdbx_description
1 polymer ?
#
loop_
_entity_poly.entity_id
_entity_poly.type
_entity_poly.pdbx_seq_one_letter_code
_entity_poly.pdbx_strand_id
1 'polypeptide(L)'
;MDSAPIWGGFFHSNAASNLHQAYRFKPSKLIARPRIVLPTPYHKESCIRSVVQPYAFERFLKLYHLLELIFDWNLVQQIKSLDNDLQGIGQLLNQYSSNKEIDSLKKLLKSKCDDQNKVDKIADCLNKINSPDYLDKGMKIFFDYGKDGNPYNKITNIIPFQDLMNRGGFTRSNSRDSSITGITENSYKGLVIDFSAYCIYRVRCCTAHNRIGEYVMSNDDEGFVVEFAEPLLREVLCQIFSE
;
A
#
# COMPACT_ATOMS: atom_id res chain seq x y z
N MET A 1 -7.37 -17.20 44.45
CA MET A 1 -7.24 -18.45 43.68
C MET A 1 -6.49 -18.13 42.39
N ASP A 2 -5.16 -18.22 42.51
CA ASP A 2 -4.15 -18.68 41.56
C ASP A 2 -4.37 -18.43 40.05
N SER A 3 -4.00 -17.24 39.59
CA SER A 3 -3.53 -17.09 38.21
C SER A 3 -2.01 -17.30 38.21
N ALA A 4 -1.53 -18.35 37.55
CA ALA A 4 -0.09 -18.62 37.41
C ALA A 4 0.65 -17.38 36.86
N PRO A 5 1.86 -17.08 37.34
CA PRO A 5 2.69 -16.03 36.75
C PRO A 5 3.11 -16.48 35.35
N ILE A 6 2.54 -15.86 34.32
CA ILE A 6 3.06 -16.02 32.96
C ILE A 6 4.26 -15.09 32.82
N TRP A 7 5.31 -15.59 32.17
CA TRP A 7 6.59 -14.92 31.95
C TRP A 7 6.40 -13.43 31.57
N GLY A 8 7.03 -12.53 32.32
CA GLY A 8 7.05 -11.09 32.02
C GLY A 8 6.26 -10.17 32.96
N GLY A 9 5.68 -10.67 34.05
CA GLY A 9 5.12 -9.81 35.12
C GLY A 9 3.69 -9.30 34.88
N PHE A 10 2.94 -9.95 34.00
CA PHE A 10 1.52 -9.65 33.77
C PHE A 10 0.64 -10.71 34.43
N PHE A 11 -0.55 -10.30 34.89
CA PHE A 11 -1.57 -11.19 35.43
C PHE A 11 -2.81 -11.19 34.54
N HIS A 12 -3.47 -12.34 34.42
CA HIS A 12 -4.76 -12.41 33.74
C HIS A 12 -5.82 -11.75 34.60
N SER A 13 -6.40 -10.66 34.08
CA SER A 13 -7.66 -10.13 34.60
C SER A 13 -8.80 -11.05 34.15
N ASN A 14 -9.61 -11.53 35.09
CA ASN A 14 -10.85 -12.26 34.81
C ASN A 14 -11.96 -11.36 34.23
N ALA A 15 -11.72 -10.05 34.08
CA ALA A 15 -12.63 -9.18 33.35
C ALA A 15 -12.70 -9.62 31.88
N ALA A 16 -13.91 -9.64 31.32
CA ALA A 16 -14.11 -9.82 29.89
C ALA A 16 -13.19 -8.86 29.14
N SER A 17 -12.45 -9.39 28.16
CA SER A 17 -11.51 -8.57 27.40
C SER A 17 -12.30 -7.46 26.69
N ASN A 18 -11.95 -6.21 26.99
CA ASN A 18 -12.43 -5.05 26.24
C ASN A 18 -11.73 -4.91 24.87
N LEU A 19 -10.90 -5.89 24.48
CA LEU A 19 -10.29 -5.89 23.15
C LEU A 19 -11.40 -6.04 22.12
N HIS A 20 -11.53 -5.04 21.26
CA HIS A 20 -12.44 -5.08 20.12
C HIS A 20 -12.14 -6.32 19.27
N GLN A 21 -13.19 -7.01 18.85
CA GLN A 21 -13.06 -8.12 17.91
C GLN A 21 -12.49 -7.59 16.60
N ALA A 22 -11.58 -8.36 15.99
CA ALA A 22 -11.03 -8.05 14.68
C ALA A 22 -12.16 -7.79 13.67
N TYR A 23 -12.00 -6.78 12.82
CA TYR A 23 -12.93 -6.42 11.77
C TYR A 23 -13.21 -7.63 10.88
N ARG A 24 -14.47 -8.08 10.87
CA ARG A 24 -14.90 -9.24 10.08
C ARG A 24 -15.49 -8.78 8.77
N PHE A 25 -14.63 -8.65 7.77
CA PHE A 25 -15.07 -8.55 6.38
C PHE A 25 -15.42 -9.95 5.85
N LYS A 26 -16.63 -10.11 5.31
CA LYS A 26 -17.00 -11.29 4.54
C LYS A 26 -16.77 -11.00 3.06
N PRO A 27 -15.75 -11.58 2.41
CA PRO A 27 -15.57 -11.39 0.98
C PRO A 27 -16.80 -11.92 0.24
N SER A 28 -17.37 -11.09 -0.63
CA SER A 28 -18.50 -11.49 -1.48
C SER A 28 -18.11 -12.56 -2.50
N LYS A 29 -16.81 -12.69 -2.82
CA LYS A 29 -16.28 -13.66 -3.78
C LYS A 29 -14.80 -13.98 -3.53
N LEU A 30 -14.43 -15.26 -3.67
CA LEU A 30 -13.03 -15.68 -3.82
C LEU A 30 -12.65 -15.61 -5.30
N ILE A 31 -11.59 -14.87 -5.62
CA ILE A 31 -11.09 -14.71 -6.99
C ILE A 31 -9.70 -15.32 -7.08
N ALA A 32 -9.58 -16.46 -7.76
CA ALA A 32 -8.29 -17.01 -8.14
C ALA A 32 -7.75 -16.24 -9.35
N ARG A 33 -6.56 -15.65 -9.23
CA ARG A 33 -5.85 -15.01 -10.35
C ARG A 33 -4.85 -16.03 -10.93
N PRO A 34 -4.94 -16.35 -12.23
CA PRO A 34 -3.98 -17.25 -12.85
C PRO A 34 -2.61 -16.57 -13.02
N ARG A 35 -1.55 -17.37 -13.16
CA ARG A 35 -0.18 -16.92 -13.51
C ARG A 35 0.51 -15.98 -12.50
N ILE A 36 0.21 -16.15 -11.22
CA ILE A 36 0.99 -15.51 -10.15
C ILE A 36 2.22 -16.36 -9.86
N VAL A 37 3.41 -15.79 -10.07
CA VAL A 37 4.70 -16.44 -9.80
C VAL A 37 5.41 -15.74 -8.65
N LEU A 38 5.70 -16.51 -7.60
CA LEU A 38 6.41 -16.02 -6.41
C LEU A 38 7.89 -16.39 -6.52
N PRO A 39 8.82 -15.42 -6.59
CA PRO A 39 10.22 -15.70 -6.97
C PRO A 39 11.00 -16.54 -5.96
N THR A 40 10.62 -16.54 -4.68
CA THR A 40 11.36 -17.26 -3.63
C THR A 40 10.42 -17.95 -2.64
N PRO A 41 10.90 -18.97 -1.89
CA PRO A 41 10.15 -19.59 -0.81
C PRO A 41 9.66 -18.59 0.25
N TYR A 42 10.44 -17.54 0.52
CA TYR A 42 10.06 -16.48 1.46
C TYR A 42 8.83 -15.68 1.01
N HIS A 43 8.69 -15.43 -0.30
CA HIS A 43 7.46 -14.82 -0.84
C HIS A 43 6.25 -15.74 -0.60
N LYS A 44 6.40 -17.05 -0.86
CA LYS A 44 5.34 -18.04 -0.62
C LYS A 44 4.93 -18.10 0.85
N GLU A 45 5.90 -18.12 1.75
CA GLU A 45 5.66 -18.13 3.19
C GLU A 45 4.95 -16.87 3.67
N SER A 46 5.42 -15.68 3.26
CA SER A 46 4.77 -14.41 3.62
C SER A 46 3.32 -14.35 3.11
N CYS A 47 3.08 -14.83 1.89
CA CYS A 47 1.74 -14.93 1.32
C CYS A 47 0.82 -15.82 2.18
N ILE A 48 1.26 -17.03 2.56
CA ILE A 48 0.50 -17.93 3.45
C ILE A 48 0.23 -17.27 4.81
N ARG A 49 1.25 -16.65 5.40
CA ARG A 49 1.14 -15.95 6.70
C ARG A 49 0.14 -14.79 6.65
N SER A 50 -0.03 -14.14 5.50
CA SER A 50 -1.01 -13.07 5.29
C SER A 50 -2.45 -13.59 5.24
N VAL A 51 -2.66 -14.82 4.76
CA VAL A 51 -3.99 -15.44 4.64
C VAL A 51 -4.53 -15.85 6.01
N VAL A 52 -3.67 -16.41 6.87
CA VAL A 52 -4.06 -16.90 8.19
C VAL A 52 -4.15 -15.81 9.26
N GLN A 53 -3.73 -14.57 8.94
CA GLN A 53 -3.68 -13.48 9.90
C GLN A 53 -5.06 -12.84 10.09
N PRO A 54 -5.64 -12.83 11.31
CA PRO A 54 -6.99 -12.33 11.52
C PRO A 54 -7.08 -10.79 11.60
N TYR A 55 -6.02 -10.12 12.07
CA TYR A 55 -6.00 -8.66 12.26
C TYR A 55 -5.60 -7.91 10.99
N ALA A 56 -6.29 -6.81 10.69
CA ALA A 56 -6.16 -6.09 9.41
C ALA A 56 -4.79 -5.44 9.23
N PHE A 57 -4.31 -4.79 10.28
CA PHE A 57 -3.00 -4.14 10.31
C PHE A 57 -1.86 -5.10 10.03
N GLU A 58 -1.86 -6.23 10.73
CA GLU A 58 -0.85 -7.28 10.56
C GLU A 58 -0.94 -7.95 9.18
N ARG A 59 -2.16 -8.14 8.64
CA ARG A 59 -2.32 -8.63 7.26
C ARG A 59 -1.71 -7.65 6.27
N PHE A 60 -2.01 -6.36 6.41
CA PHE A 60 -1.49 -5.32 5.55
C PHE A 60 0.04 -5.30 5.59
N LEU A 61 0.66 -5.36 6.78
CA LEU A 61 2.12 -5.43 6.91
C LEU A 61 2.71 -6.68 6.26
N LYS A 62 2.11 -7.86 6.45
CA LYS A 62 2.58 -9.10 5.80
C LYS A 62 2.48 -9.04 4.27
N LEU A 63 1.42 -8.45 3.74
CA LEU A 63 1.30 -8.18 2.30
C LEU A 63 2.37 -7.18 1.85
N TYR A 64 2.64 -6.15 2.65
CA TYR A 64 3.65 -5.16 2.34
C TYR A 64 5.06 -5.76 2.32
N HIS A 65 5.38 -6.69 3.21
CA HIS A 65 6.65 -7.41 3.19
C HIS A 65 6.89 -8.15 1.86
N LEU A 66 5.85 -8.50 1.09
CA LEU A 66 6.04 -9.03 -0.27
C LEU A 66 6.64 -7.99 -1.22
N LEU A 67 6.36 -6.69 -1.02
CA LEU A 67 7.00 -5.59 -1.74
C LEU A 67 8.47 -5.45 -1.34
N GLU A 68 8.77 -5.53 -0.05
CA GLU A 68 10.15 -5.48 0.46
C GLU A 68 10.98 -6.64 -0.12
N LEU A 69 10.44 -7.87 -0.08
CA LEU A 69 11.10 -9.05 -0.62
C LEU A 69 11.36 -8.95 -2.14
N ILE A 70 10.47 -8.35 -2.92
CA ILE A 70 10.70 -8.17 -4.36
C ILE A 70 11.73 -7.08 -4.63
N PHE A 71 11.84 -6.04 -3.78
CA PHE A 71 12.92 -5.06 -3.88
C PHE A 71 14.29 -5.71 -3.66
N ASP A 72 14.42 -6.48 -2.59
CA ASP A 72 15.65 -7.22 -2.28
C ASP A 72 15.99 -8.23 -3.38
N TRP A 73 14.98 -8.96 -3.88
CA TRP A 73 15.19 -9.92 -4.95
C TRP A 73 15.65 -9.23 -6.24
N ASN A 74 15.05 -8.10 -6.63
CA ASN A 74 15.47 -7.34 -7.81
C ASN A 74 16.91 -6.83 -7.66
N LEU A 75 17.31 -6.34 -6.48
CA LEU A 75 18.68 -5.94 -6.19
C LEU A 75 19.64 -7.12 -6.38
N VAL A 76 19.30 -8.29 -5.83
CA VAL A 76 20.12 -9.50 -5.99
C VAL A 76 20.24 -9.90 -7.47
N GLN A 77 19.18 -9.80 -8.26
CA GLN A 77 19.26 -10.08 -9.70
C GLN A 77 20.17 -9.08 -10.43
N GLN A 78 20.10 -7.79 -10.09
CA GLN A 78 20.98 -6.77 -10.65
C GLN A 78 22.44 -7.03 -10.28
N ILE A 79 22.74 -7.37 -9.03
CA ILE A 79 24.10 -7.73 -8.59
C ILE A 79 24.61 -8.94 -9.37
N LYS A 80 23.79 -9.99 -9.51
CA LYS A 80 24.16 -11.19 -10.31
C LYS A 80 24.46 -10.86 -11.77
N SER A 81 23.81 -9.84 -12.34
CA SER A 81 24.04 -9.42 -13.72
C SER A 81 25.36 -8.67 -13.93
N LEU A 82 25.97 -8.15 -12.87
CA LEU A 82 27.24 -7.40 -12.92
C LEU A 82 28.50 -8.30 -12.82
N ASP A 83 28.33 -9.58 -12.45
CA ASP A 83 29.42 -10.55 -12.30
C ASP A 83 30.59 -10.03 -11.44
N ASN A 84 31.77 -9.78 -12.02
CA ASN A 84 32.98 -9.35 -11.32
C ASN A 84 33.16 -7.83 -11.20
N ASP A 85 32.17 -7.02 -11.61
CA ASP A 85 32.24 -5.55 -11.51
C ASP A 85 32.01 -5.06 -10.07
N LEU A 86 33.09 -5.05 -9.27
CA LEU A 86 33.07 -4.56 -7.89
C LEU A 86 32.66 -3.09 -7.76
N GLN A 87 32.97 -2.25 -8.75
CA GLN A 87 32.59 -0.83 -8.73
C GLN A 87 31.10 -0.66 -8.98
N GLY A 88 30.55 -1.37 -9.97
CA GLY A 88 29.11 -1.40 -10.25
C GLY A 88 28.31 -1.95 -9.07
N ILE A 89 28.80 -2.99 -8.40
CA ILE A 89 28.17 -3.51 -7.17
C ILE A 89 28.17 -2.44 -6.08
N GLY A 90 29.30 -1.76 -5.86
CA GLY A 90 29.40 -0.66 -4.89
C GLY A 90 28.43 0.49 -5.20
N GLN A 91 28.27 0.85 -6.47
CA GLN A 91 27.31 1.87 -6.90
C GLN A 91 25.86 1.43 -6.64
N LEU A 92 25.49 0.18 -6.96
CA LEU A 92 24.15 -0.34 -6.70
C LEU A 92 23.80 -0.34 -5.21
N LEU A 93 24.73 -0.77 -4.34
CA LEU A 93 24.50 -0.78 -2.89
C LEU A 93 24.33 0.63 -2.32
N ASN A 94 25.11 1.59 -2.81
CA ASN A 94 24.97 3.00 -2.42
C ASN A 94 23.63 3.59 -2.89
N GLN A 95 23.19 3.28 -4.11
CA GLN A 95 21.88 3.69 -4.63
C GLN A 95 20.73 3.05 -3.86
N TYR A 96 20.87 1.78 -3.47
CA TYR A 96 19.87 1.08 -2.67
C TYR A 96 19.72 1.70 -1.28
N SER A 97 20.84 2.01 -0.63
CA SER A 97 20.86 2.61 0.72
C SER A 97 20.35 4.06 0.75
N SER A 98 20.51 4.79 -0.35
CA SER A 98 20.12 6.21 -0.46
C SER A 98 18.71 6.42 -1.02
N ASN A 99 18.15 5.46 -1.76
CA ASN A 99 16.79 5.55 -2.27
C ASN A 99 15.78 5.44 -1.13
N LYS A 100 14.80 6.36 -1.12
CA LYS A 100 13.65 6.21 -0.24
C LYS A 100 12.81 5.05 -0.73
N GLU A 101 12.30 4.27 0.19
CA GLU A 101 11.44 3.11 -0.06
C GLU A 101 10.25 3.42 -1.01
N ILE A 102 9.62 4.57 -0.83
CA ILE A 102 8.55 5.06 -1.73
C ILE A 102 9.02 5.23 -3.18
N ASP A 103 10.27 5.62 -3.42
CA ASP A 103 10.82 5.80 -4.76
C ASP A 103 11.09 4.44 -5.42
N SER A 104 11.54 3.45 -4.64
CA SER A 104 11.65 2.05 -5.09
C SER A 104 10.29 1.48 -5.47
N LEU A 105 9.25 1.74 -4.66
CA LEU A 105 7.87 1.33 -4.96
C LEU A 105 7.36 1.98 -6.25
N LYS A 106 7.55 3.29 -6.43
CA LYS A 106 7.17 3.99 -7.67
C LYS A 106 7.87 3.42 -8.90
N LYS A 107 9.19 3.17 -8.81
CA LYS A 107 9.97 2.57 -9.90
C LYS A 107 9.44 1.19 -10.27
N LEU A 108 9.13 0.35 -9.27
CA LEU A 108 8.59 -0.99 -9.48
C LEU A 108 7.19 -0.95 -10.14
N LEU A 109 6.30 -0.09 -9.64
CA LEU A 109 4.97 0.07 -10.23
C LEU A 109 5.05 0.59 -11.67
N LYS A 110 5.92 1.56 -11.96
CA LYS A 110 6.11 2.09 -13.32
C LYS A 110 6.62 1.03 -14.29
N SER A 111 7.43 0.08 -13.82
CA SER A 111 7.97 -1.00 -14.67
C SER A 111 7.02 -2.19 -14.84
N LYS A 112 6.19 -2.51 -13.84
CA LYS A 112 5.28 -3.68 -13.86
C LYS A 112 3.82 -3.35 -14.25
N CYS A 113 3.41 -2.10 -14.02
CA CYS A 113 2.07 -1.59 -14.29
C CYS A 113 2.12 -0.59 -15.46
N ASP A 114 2.55 -1.09 -16.61
CA ASP A 114 2.90 -0.31 -17.79
C ASP A 114 1.74 -0.13 -18.78
N ASP A 115 0.80 -1.07 -18.83
CA ASP A 115 -0.39 -0.96 -19.67
C ASP A 115 -1.55 -0.20 -19.00
N GLN A 116 -2.42 0.37 -19.83
CA GLN A 116 -3.50 1.23 -19.38
C GLN A 116 -4.58 0.47 -18.57
N ASN A 117 -4.83 -0.80 -18.87
CA ASN A 117 -5.87 -1.57 -18.18
C ASN A 117 -5.43 -1.93 -16.76
N LYS A 118 -4.14 -2.18 -16.54
CA LYS A 118 -3.52 -2.34 -15.22
C LYS A 118 -3.67 -1.07 -14.37
N VAL A 119 -3.37 0.09 -14.97
CA VAL A 119 -3.48 1.40 -14.30
C VAL A 119 -4.92 1.68 -13.87
N ASP A 120 -5.90 1.41 -14.73
CA ASP A 120 -7.30 1.62 -14.39
C ASP A 120 -7.77 0.74 -13.21
N LYS A 121 -7.32 -0.51 -13.12
CA LYS A 121 -7.65 -1.37 -11.96
C LYS A 121 -7.09 -0.84 -10.64
N ILE A 122 -5.90 -0.23 -10.69
CA ILE A 122 -5.32 0.47 -9.54
C ILE A 122 -6.18 1.70 -9.21
N ALA A 123 -6.59 2.46 -10.22
CA ALA A 123 -7.46 3.62 -10.06
C ALA A 123 -8.82 3.23 -9.44
N ASP A 124 -9.43 2.13 -9.86
CA ASP A 124 -10.66 1.58 -9.28
C ASP A 124 -10.48 1.27 -7.78
N CYS A 125 -9.32 0.74 -7.39
CA CYS A 125 -9.00 0.52 -5.98
C CYS A 125 -8.80 1.83 -5.22
N LEU A 126 -8.14 2.82 -5.82
CA LEU A 126 -8.01 4.16 -5.23
C LEU A 126 -9.36 4.80 -4.99
N ASN A 127 -10.30 4.66 -5.92
CA ASN A 127 -11.64 5.26 -5.85
C ASN A 127 -12.48 4.73 -4.69
N LYS A 128 -12.14 3.57 -4.11
CA LYS A 128 -12.81 3.04 -2.90
C LYS A 128 -12.66 3.93 -1.67
N ILE A 129 -11.69 4.85 -1.69
CA ILE A 129 -11.56 5.88 -0.64
C ILE A 129 -12.79 6.77 -0.55
N ASN A 130 -13.56 6.91 -1.65
CA ASN A 130 -14.77 7.73 -1.72
C ASN A 130 -15.99 7.11 -1.01
N SER A 131 -15.79 6.07 -0.19
CA SER A 131 -16.84 5.57 0.69
C SER A 131 -17.15 6.63 1.77
N PRO A 132 -18.43 6.80 2.18
CA PRO A 132 -18.82 7.71 3.26
C PRO A 132 -18.02 7.51 4.54
N ASP A 133 -17.62 6.27 4.83
CA ASP A 133 -16.90 5.92 6.06
C ASP A 133 -15.38 6.17 5.99
N TYR A 134 -14.83 6.40 4.78
CA TYR A 134 -13.39 6.37 4.54
C TYR A 134 -12.81 7.65 3.93
N LEU A 135 -13.62 8.50 3.29
CA LEU A 135 -13.10 9.70 2.63
C LEU A 135 -12.43 10.64 3.63
N ASP A 136 -13.09 10.93 4.75
CA ASP A 136 -12.54 11.80 5.81
C ASP A 136 -11.26 11.23 6.43
N LYS A 137 -11.21 9.90 6.62
CA LYS A 137 -10.00 9.21 7.10
C LYS A 137 -8.88 9.31 6.08
N GLY A 138 -9.21 9.12 4.81
CA GLY A 138 -8.31 9.30 3.69
C GLY A 138 -7.71 10.70 3.63
N MET A 139 -8.55 11.74 3.80
CA MET A 139 -8.12 13.13 3.87
C MET A 139 -7.12 13.34 5.00
N LYS A 140 -7.43 12.86 6.20
CA LYS A 140 -6.52 12.94 7.35
C LYS A 140 -5.19 12.25 7.07
N ILE A 141 -5.20 10.99 6.63
CA ILE A 141 -3.99 10.18 6.45
C ILE A 141 -3.11 10.73 5.32
N PHE A 142 -3.71 11.09 4.19
CA PHE A 142 -2.97 11.41 2.95
C PHE A 142 -2.68 12.89 2.78
N PHE A 143 -3.50 13.78 3.34
CA PHE A 143 -3.39 15.23 3.15
C PHE A 143 -3.05 15.96 4.45
N ASP A 144 -3.81 15.79 5.55
CA ASP A 144 -3.56 16.56 6.79
C ASP A 144 -2.27 16.13 7.49
N TYR A 145 -2.13 14.83 7.70
CA TYR A 145 -0.89 14.20 8.14
C TYR A 145 0.01 13.89 6.93
N GLY A 146 -0.36 14.35 5.74
CA GLY A 146 0.38 14.31 4.48
C GLY A 146 1.70 15.08 4.56
N LYS A 147 2.87 14.41 4.64
CA LYS A 147 4.18 15.10 4.53
C LYS A 147 4.45 15.57 3.08
N ASP A 148 5.59 16.24 2.84
CA ASP A 148 6.10 16.80 1.55
C ASP A 148 6.23 15.82 0.34
N GLY A 149 5.67 14.61 0.46
CA GLY A 149 5.71 13.55 -0.53
C GLY A 149 4.43 13.35 -1.33
N ASN A 150 3.31 13.99 -0.99
CA ASN A 150 2.02 13.75 -1.67
C ASN A 150 2.11 14.18 -3.15
N PRO A 151 2.01 13.23 -4.11
CA PRO A 151 2.08 13.55 -5.54
C PRO A 151 0.95 14.46 -6.02
N TYR A 152 -0.22 14.39 -5.38
CA TYR A 152 -1.38 15.19 -5.73
C TYR A 152 -1.12 16.67 -5.49
N ASN A 153 -0.54 17.02 -4.34
CA ASN A 153 -0.24 18.41 -3.97
C ASN A 153 0.90 19.04 -4.80
N LYS A 154 1.63 18.24 -5.59
CA LYS A 154 2.72 18.73 -6.45
C LYS A 154 2.22 19.23 -7.81
N ILE A 155 0.96 18.94 -8.16
CA ILE A 155 0.38 19.35 -9.43
C ILE A 155 -0.22 20.74 -9.30
N THR A 156 0.31 21.68 -10.08
CA THR A 156 -0.18 23.07 -10.12
C THR A 156 -1.64 23.12 -10.58
N ASN A 157 -2.47 23.87 -9.86
CA ASN A 157 -3.89 24.06 -10.14
C ASN A 157 -4.70 22.76 -10.23
N ILE A 158 -4.30 21.71 -9.51
CA ILE A 158 -5.09 20.48 -9.46
C ILE A 158 -6.44 20.74 -8.77
N ILE A 159 -7.49 20.12 -9.30
CA ILE A 159 -8.81 20.09 -8.65
C ILE A 159 -8.66 19.59 -7.19
N PRO A 160 -9.40 20.13 -6.21
CA PRO A 160 -9.39 19.57 -4.86
C PRO A 160 -9.72 18.08 -4.86
N PHE A 161 -9.02 17.29 -4.04
CA PHE A 161 -9.17 15.83 -4.04
C PHE A 161 -10.61 15.38 -3.77
N GLN A 162 -11.29 16.03 -2.82
CA GLN A 162 -12.69 15.74 -2.49
C GLN A 162 -13.62 16.00 -3.69
N ASP A 163 -13.38 17.07 -4.44
CA ASP A 163 -14.15 17.37 -5.65
C ASP A 163 -13.91 16.34 -6.76
N LEU A 164 -12.67 15.87 -6.92
CA LEU A 164 -12.36 14.77 -7.83
C LEU A 164 -13.14 13.50 -7.44
N MET A 165 -13.13 13.14 -6.16
CA MET A 165 -13.85 11.98 -5.65
C MET A 165 -15.36 12.11 -5.88
N ASN A 166 -15.94 13.28 -5.64
CA ASN A 166 -17.35 13.59 -5.93
C ASN A 166 -17.70 13.46 -7.43
N ARG A 167 -16.72 13.65 -8.32
CA ARG A 167 -16.84 13.47 -9.77
C ARG A 167 -16.52 12.05 -10.24
N GLY A 168 -16.49 11.07 -9.33
CA GLY A 168 -16.23 9.67 -9.66
C GLY A 168 -14.75 9.25 -9.58
N GLY A 169 -13.87 10.11 -9.09
CA GLY A 169 -12.49 9.77 -8.75
C GLY A 169 -11.52 9.70 -9.94
N PHE A 170 -10.50 8.86 -9.81
CA PHE A 170 -9.52 8.59 -10.85
C PHE A 170 -10.15 7.73 -11.96
N THR A 171 -10.61 8.38 -13.03
CA THR A 171 -11.12 7.68 -14.24
C THR A 171 -10.54 8.29 -15.50
N ARG A 172 -10.52 7.52 -16.60
CA ARG A 172 -10.10 8.06 -17.91
C ARG A 172 -11.00 9.19 -18.38
N SER A 173 -12.31 9.08 -18.13
CA SER A 173 -13.28 10.13 -18.44
C SER A 173 -12.88 11.44 -17.77
N ASN A 174 -12.52 11.39 -16.49
CA ASN A 174 -12.07 12.57 -15.75
C ASN A 174 -10.74 13.12 -16.24
N SER A 175 -9.83 12.29 -16.77
CA SER A 175 -8.58 12.75 -17.39
C SER A 175 -8.75 13.45 -18.75
N ARG A 176 -9.93 13.31 -19.37
CA ARG A 176 -10.29 13.92 -20.66
C ARG A 176 -11.28 15.08 -20.51
N ASP A 177 -11.83 15.27 -19.31
CA ASP A 177 -12.77 16.34 -19.00
C ASP A 177 -12.00 17.66 -18.81
N SER A 178 -12.22 18.61 -19.71
CA SER A 178 -11.57 19.93 -19.66
C SER A 178 -11.98 20.77 -18.45
N SER A 179 -13.06 20.41 -17.74
CA SER A 179 -13.48 21.05 -16.50
C SER A 179 -12.71 20.55 -15.27
N ILE A 180 -11.92 19.47 -15.39
CA ILE A 180 -11.06 18.93 -14.35
C ILE A 180 -9.64 19.43 -14.57
N THR A 181 -9.15 20.25 -13.64
CA THR A 181 -7.83 20.87 -13.75
C THR A 181 -6.73 19.99 -13.15
N GLY A 182 -5.54 20.01 -13.75
CA GLY A 182 -4.34 19.32 -13.27
C GLY A 182 -4.22 17.83 -13.64
N ILE A 183 -5.31 17.17 -14.05
CA ILE A 183 -5.30 15.77 -14.51
C ILE A 183 -5.56 15.75 -16.01
N THR A 184 -4.58 15.27 -16.76
CA THR A 184 -4.66 15.12 -18.23
C THR A 184 -4.45 13.67 -18.59
N GLU A 185 -4.84 13.29 -19.81
CA GLU A 185 -4.59 11.94 -20.33
C GLU A 185 -3.10 11.54 -20.25
N ASN A 186 -2.19 12.50 -20.50
CA ASN A 186 -0.75 12.28 -20.43
C ASN A 186 -0.22 12.12 -18.99
N SER A 187 -0.82 12.83 -18.02
CA SER A 187 -0.38 12.79 -16.61
C SER A 187 -1.12 11.73 -15.78
N TYR A 188 -2.25 11.21 -16.27
CA TYR A 188 -3.13 10.27 -15.55
C TYR A 188 -2.39 9.04 -15.03
N LYS A 189 -1.67 8.34 -15.92
CA LYS A 189 -0.91 7.13 -15.56
C LYS A 189 0.12 7.42 -14.47
N GLY A 190 0.91 8.47 -14.65
CA GLY A 190 1.94 8.88 -13.69
C GLY A 190 1.34 9.22 -12.33
N LEU A 191 0.25 9.98 -12.32
CA LEU A 191 -0.45 10.36 -11.10
C LEU A 191 -1.04 9.14 -10.36
N VAL A 192 -1.76 8.24 -11.06
CA VAL A 192 -2.35 7.05 -10.44
C VAL A 192 -1.27 6.15 -9.82
N ILE A 193 -0.16 5.92 -10.53
CA ILE A 193 0.94 5.11 -10.03
C ILE A 193 1.63 5.78 -8.84
N ASP A 194 1.97 7.07 -8.96
CA ASP A 194 2.69 7.75 -7.90
C ASP A 194 1.82 7.94 -6.65
N PHE A 195 0.53 8.21 -6.82
CA PHE A 195 -0.43 8.35 -5.72
C PHE A 195 -0.75 7.02 -5.06
N SER A 196 -0.91 5.92 -5.81
CA SER A 196 -1.07 4.58 -5.21
C SER A 196 0.15 4.15 -4.39
N ALA A 197 1.36 4.37 -4.91
CA ALA A 197 2.60 4.14 -4.17
C ALA A 197 2.62 4.95 -2.87
N TYR A 198 2.22 6.23 -2.94
CA TYR A 198 2.12 7.10 -1.78
C TYR A 198 1.11 6.58 -0.76
N CYS A 199 -0.12 6.24 -1.18
CA CYS A 199 -1.14 5.71 -0.28
C CYS A 199 -0.68 4.44 0.45
N ILE A 200 -0.14 3.45 -0.29
CA ILE A 200 0.37 2.20 0.29
C ILE A 200 1.46 2.48 1.32
N TYR A 201 2.46 3.30 0.95
CA TYR A 201 3.55 3.68 1.85
C TYR A 201 3.04 4.40 3.11
N ARG A 202 2.07 5.31 2.95
CA ARG A 202 1.49 6.05 4.07
C ARG A 202 0.71 5.17 5.02
N VAL A 203 -0.11 4.25 4.51
CA VAL A 203 -0.80 3.26 5.36
C VAL A 203 0.22 2.44 6.14
N ARG A 204 1.28 1.95 5.47
CA ARG A 204 2.36 1.20 6.16
C ARG A 204 2.96 2.00 7.32
N CYS A 205 3.31 3.28 7.11
CA CYS A 205 3.85 4.12 8.18
C CYS A 205 2.88 4.25 9.36
N CYS A 206 1.60 4.54 9.07
CA CYS A 206 0.55 4.70 10.08
C CYS A 206 0.24 3.41 10.85
N THR A 207 0.46 2.25 10.23
CA THR A 207 0.25 0.94 10.85
C THR A 207 1.47 0.49 11.66
N ALA A 208 2.69 0.73 11.18
CA ALA A 208 3.92 0.19 11.77
C ALA A 208 4.49 1.04 12.91
N HIS A 209 4.12 2.31 13.01
CA HIS A 209 4.79 3.26 13.90
C HIS A 209 3.81 4.16 14.65
N ASN A 210 3.97 4.23 15.97
CA ASN A 210 3.30 5.19 16.83
C ASN A 210 4.21 6.40 17.04
N ARG A 211 4.38 7.23 16.00
CA ARG A 211 5.22 8.44 16.05
C ARG A 211 4.36 9.69 16.25
N ILE A 212 4.82 10.59 17.11
CA ILE A 212 4.22 11.91 17.30
C ILE A 212 4.29 12.68 15.97
N GLY A 213 3.15 13.26 15.55
CA GLY A 213 3.02 14.00 14.29
C GLY A 213 2.64 13.13 13.08
N GLU A 214 2.39 11.83 13.27
CA GLU A 214 1.81 10.94 12.25
C GLU A 214 0.38 10.56 12.65
N TYR A 215 -0.44 10.22 11.65
CA TYR A 215 -1.74 9.62 11.93
C TYR A 215 -1.53 8.22 12.50
N VAL A 216 -1.92 8.01 13.74
CA VAL A 216 -1.83 6.71 14.42
C VAL A 216 -3.13 5.97 14.23
N MET A 217 -3.07 4.81 13.58
CA MET A 217 -4.26 3.97 13.37
C MET A 217 -4.70 3.31 14.67
N SER A 218 -6.00 3.36 14.90
CA SER A 218 -6.71 2.71 16.01
C SER A 218 -7.56 1.56 15.49
N ASN A 219 -8.18 0.77 16.38
CA ASN A 219 -9.07 -0.31 15.95
C ASN A 219 -10.24 0.16 15.07
N ASP A 220 -10.69 1.41 15.22
CA ASP A 220 -11.73 2.00 14.37
C ASP A 220 -11.29 2.18 12.90
N ASP A 221 -9.99 2.09 12.64
CA ASP A 221 -9.39 2.22 11.31
C ASP A 221 -9.19 0.87 10.61
N GLU A 222 -9.48 -0.25 11.27
CA GLU A 222 -9.38 -1.56 10.63
C GLU A 222 -10.25 -1.65 9.36
N GLY A 223 -11.48 -1.10 9.40
CA GLY A 223 -12.36 -1.07 8.22
C GLY A 223 -11.73 -0.35 7.01
N PHE A 224 -11.07 0.78 7.25
CA PHE A 224 -10.33 1.51 6.22
C PHE A 224 -9.22 0.66 5.61
N VAL A 225 -8.47 -0.07 6.45
CA VAL A 225 -7.42 -0.97 5.98
C VAL A 225 -7.99 -2.13 5.17
N VAL A 226 -9.05 -2.77 5.64
CA VAL A 226 -9.63 -3.95 4.96
C VAL A 226 -10.32 -3.59 3.64
N GLU A 227 -10.99 -2.44 3.57
CA GLU A 227 -11.85 -2.12 2.43
C GLU A 227 -11.20 -1.19 1.40
N PHE A 228 -10.19 -0.42 1.80
CA PHE A 228 -9.42 0.43 0.90
C PHE A 228 -7.96 -0.04 0.73
N ALA A 229 -7.20 -0.10 1.81
CA ALA A 229 -5.74 -0.23 1.72
C ALA A 229 -5.29 -1.64 1.27
N GLU A 230 -5.87 -2.69 1.84
CA GLU A 230 -5.61 -4.08 1.45
C GLU A 230 -5.98 -4.34 -0.02
N PRO A 231 -7.18 -3.96 -0.51
CA PRO A 231 -7.52 -4.13 -1.92
C PRO A 231 -6.54 -3.44 -2.87
N LEU A 232 -6.13 -2.20 -2.54
CA LEU A 232 -5.13 -1.47 -3.33
C LEU A 232 -3.80 -2.22 -3.36
N LEU A 233 -3.28 -2.62 -2.21
CA LEU A 233 -2.02 -3.35 -2.11
C LEU A 233 -2.09 -4.72 -2.80
N ARG A 234 -3.20 -5.46 -2.66
CA ARG A 234 -3.40 -6.76 -3.32
C ARG A 234 -3.44 -6.62 -4.83
N GLU A 235 -4.11 -5.61 -5.37
CA GLU A 235 -4.13 -5.37 -6.81
C GLU A 235 -2.73 -5.05 -7.34
N VAL A 236 -1.98 -4.20 -6.64
CA VAL A 236 -0.57 -3.91 -6.96
C VAL A 236 0.30 -5.17 -6.93
N LEU A 237 0.21 -5.97 -5.87
CA LEU A 237 0.95 -7.23 -5.75
C LEU A 237 0.56 -8.21 -6.87
N CYS A 238 -0.73 -8.31 -7.19
CA CYS A 238 -1.18 -9.14 -8.30
C CYS A 238 -0.51 -8.71 -9.60
N GLN A 239 -0.45 -7.42 -9.90
CA GLN A 239 0.17 -6.93 -11.13
C GLN A 239 1.70 -7.10 -11.15
N ILE A 240 2.37 -6.99 -10.00
CA ILE A 240 3.82 -7.21 -9.87
C ILE A 240 4.20 -8.66 -10.13
N PHE A 241 3.42 -9.61 -9.58
CA PHE A 241 3.70 -11.05 -9.66
C PHE A 241 2.98 -11.76 -10.80
N SER A 242 2.16 -11.06 -11.58
CA SER A 242 1.58 -11.60 -12.81
C SER A 242 2.62 -11.54 -13.93
N GLU A 243 2.78 -12.66 -14.63
CA GLU A 243 3.54 -12.74 -15.89
C GLU A 243 2.76 -12.16 -17.07
#